data_AF-A0A8J7FFH1-F1
#
_entry.id   AF-A0A8J7FFH1-F1
#
_cell.length_a   1.000
_cell.length_b   1.000
_cell.length_c   1.000
_cell.angle_alpha   90.00
_cell.angle_beta   90.00
_cell.angle_gamma   90.00
#
_symmetry.space_group_name_H-M   'P 1'
#
loop_
_entity.id
_entity.type
_entity.pdbx_description
1 polymer ?
#
loop_
_entity_poly.entity_id
_entity_poly.type
_entity_poly.pdbx_seq_one_letter_code
_entity_poly.pdbx_strand_id
1 'polypeptide(L)' 'MKRVIRQKVNTGLGTCFSWYQRYRTRRQLLTLNRDQLKDIGVSRACAQEEAAKPFWRK' A
#
# COMPACT_ATOMS: atom_id res chain seq x y z
N MET A 1 16.40 -14.96 8.08
CA MET A 1 16.97 -13.74 7.47
C MET A 1 16.62 -13.68 5.99
N LYS A 2 15.44 -13.15 5.61
CA LYS A 2 15.06 -13.02 4.19
C LYS A 2 15.40 -11.60 3.74
N ARG A 3 16.54 -11.42 3.08
CA ARG A 3 16.92 -10.16 2.40
C ARG A 3 15.89 -9.89 1.31
N VAL A 4 14.91 -9.05 1.61
CA VAL A 4 13.91 -8.58 0.66
C VAL A 4 14.64 -7.73 -0.38
N ILE A 5 14.77 -8.27 -1.59
CA ILE A 5 15.39 -7.63 -2.74
C ILE A 5 14.57 -6.38 -3.09
N ARG A 6 15.08 -5.21 -2.71
CA ARG A 6 14.46 -3.91 -2.99
C ARG A 6 14.83 -3.48 -4.41
N GLN A 7 14.05 -3.95 -5.38
CA GLN A 7 14.21 -3.56 -6.78
C GLN A 7 13.88 -2.07 -6.94
N LYS A 8 14.88 -1.26 -7.27
CA LYS A 8 14.72 0.12 -7.74
C LYS A 8 14.30 0.05 -9.20
N VAL A 9 13.00 0.11 -9.48
CA VAL A 9 12.49 0.31 -10.84
C VAL A 9 12.50 1.81 -11.15
N ASN A 10 13.30 2.22 -12.14
CA ASN A 10 13.46 3.59 -12.60
C ASN A 10 12.95 3.69 -14.04
N THR A 11 11.75 4.24 -14.26
CA THR A 11 11.28 4.64 -15.60
C THR A 11 10.06 5.56 -15.45
N GLY A 12 10.03 6.72 -16.11
CA GLY A 12 8.99 7.75 -15.96
C GLY A 12 7.55 7.35 -16.33
N LEU A 13 7.33 6.17 -16.93
CA LEU A 13 6.01 5.55 -17.12
C LEU A 13 5.67 4.54 -16.00
N GLY A 14 6.69 3.93 -15.39
CA GLY A 14 6.55 3.04 -14.24
C GLY A 14 6.11 3.76 -12.97
N THR A 15 6.31 5.08 -12.88
CA THR A 15 5.82 5.91 -11.77
C THR A 15 4.29 5.99 -11.74
N CYS A 16 3.63 6.22 -12.87
CA CYS A 16 2.16 6.24 -12.96
C CYS A 16 1.55 4.87 -12.63
N PHE A 17 2.11 3.80 -13.18
CA PHE A 17 1.69 2.43 -12.84
C PHE A 17 1.91 2.12 -11.36
N SER A 18 3.05 2.54 -10.79
CA SER A 18 3.33 2.38 -9.36
C SER A 18 2.35 3.16 -8.48
N TRP A 19 1.95 4.37 -8.87
CA TRP A 19 0.95 5.16 -8.17
C TRP A 19 -0.43 4.49 -8.23
N TYR A 20 -0.82 3.97 -9.39
CA TYR A 20 -2.07 3.22 -9.55
C TYR A 20 -2.08 1.93 -8.70
N GLN A 21 -0.98 1.19 -8.69
CA GLN A 21 -0.85 -0.01 -7.87
C GLN A 21 -0.94 0.33 -6.37
N ARG A 22 -0.26 1.39 -5.91
CA ARG A 22 -0.37 1.86 -4.52
C ARG A 22 -1.77 2.32 -4.17
N TYR A 23 -2.44 3.04 -5.05
CA TYR A 23 -3.83 3.45 -4.87
C TYR A 23 -4.75 2.25 -4.73
N ARG A 24 -4.61 1.23 -5.58
CA ARG A 24 -5.36 -0.03 -5.48
C ARG A 24 -5.10 -0.74 -4.15
N THR A 25 -3.83 -0.90 -3.75
CA THR A 25 -3.49 -1.56 -2.48
C THR A 25 -4.03 -0.80 -1.26
N ARG A 26 -3.96 0.54 -1.28
CA ARG A 26 -4.54 1.39 -0.22
C ARG A 26 -6.05 1.27 -0.13
N ARG A 27 -6.74 1.20 -1.27
CA ARG A 27 -8.19 0.92 -1.29
C ARG A 27 -8.52 -0.51 -0.87
N GLN A 28 -7.65 -1.47 -1.18
CA GLN A 28 -7.83 -2.85 -0.72
C GLN A 28 -7.79 -2.94 0.81
N LEU A 29 -6.91 -2.18 1.48
CA LEU A 29 -6.92 -2.10 2.96
C LEU A 29 -8.26 -1.64 3.52
N LEU A 30 -8.98 -0.74 2.82
CA LEU A 30 -10.34 -0.32 3.20
C LEU A 30 -11.39 -1.42 2.96
N THR A 31 -11.19 -2.31 2.00
CA THR A 31 -12.12 -3.45 1.79
C THR A 31 -11.85 -4.64 2.72
N LEU A 32 -10.68 -4.72 3.35
CA LEU A 32 -10.38 -5.79 4.31
C LEU A 32 -11.22 -5.67 5.58
N ASN A 33 -11.68 -6.82 6.09
CA ASN A 33 -12.42 -6.91 7.34
C ASN A 33 -11.48 -6.81 8.56
N ARG A 34 -12.03 -6.55 9.75
CA ARG A 34 -11.25 -6.39 10.99
C ARG A 34 -10.32 -7.58 11.27
N ASP A 35 -10.76 -8.80 11.01
CA ASP A 35 -9.95 -10.01 11.26
C ASP A 35 -8.78 -10.12 10.28
N GLN A 36 -8.99 -9.78 9.01
CA GLN A 36 -7.91 -9.76 8.01
C GLN A 36 -6.89 -8.66 8.28
N LEU A 37 -7.36 -7.52 8.78
CA LEU A 37 -6.48 -6.43 9.23
C LEU A 37 -5.66 -6.85 10.46
N LYS A 38 -6.27 -7.60 11.38
CA LYS A 38 -5.59 -8.15 12.56
C LYS A 38 -4.52 -9.17 12.18
N ASP A 39 -4.80 -10.01 11.18
CA ASP A 39 -3.86 -11.00 10.65
C ASP A 39 -2.57 -10.35 10.10
N ILE A 40 -2.69 -9.21 9.42
CA ILE A 40 -1.54 -8.41 8.95
C ILE A 40 -0.98 -7.43 9.98
N GLY A 41 -1.54 -7.41 11.21
CA GLY A 41 -1.11 -6.54 12.31
C GLY A 41 -1.41 -5.05 12.10
N VAL A 42 -2.38 -4.70 11.25
CA VAL A 42 -2.76 -3.32 10.93
C VAL A 42 -4.08 -2.97 11.62
N SER A 43 -4.10 -1.90 12.40
CA SER A 43 -5.34 -1.40 13.00
C SER A 43 -6.22 -0.70 11.95
N ARG A 44 -7.54 -0.70 12.16
CA ARG A 44 -8.47 -0.05 11.22
C ARG A 44 -8.20 1.45 11.02
N ALA A 45 -7.80 2.14 12.10
CA ALA A 45 -7.37 3.53 12.04
C ALA A 45 -6.13 3.70 11.14
N CYS A 46 -5.13 2.83 11.28
CA CYS A 46 -3.92 2.84 10.44
C CYS A 46 -4.26 2.56 8.96
N ALA A 47 -5.18 1.63 8.68
CA ALA A 47 -5.67 1.39 7.33
C ALA A 47 -6.40 2.62 6.73
N GLN A 48 -7.15 3.37 7.55
CA GLN A 48 -7.81 4.60 7.13
C GLN A 48 -6.83 5.74 6.89
N GLU A 49 -5.85 5.93 7.78
CA GLU A 49 -4.77 6.90 7.61
C GLU A 49 -3.95 6.61 6.37
N GLU A 50 -3.62 5.33 6.14
CA GLU A 50 -2.86 4.90 4.96
C GLU A 50 -3.67 5.09 3.67
N ALA A 51 -5.00 4.91 3.71
CA ALA A 51 -5.88 5.15 2.59
C ALA A 51 -6.18 6.64 2.35
N ALA A 52 -6.11 7.47 3.39
CA ALA A 52 -6.25 8.93 3.32
C ALA A 52 -4.99 9.62 2.75
N LYS A 53 -3.86 8.91 2.64
CA LYS A 53 -2.65 9.46 2.03
C LYS A 53 -2.87 9.75 0.54
N PRO A 54 -2.50 10.96 0.06
CA PRO A 54 -2.62 11.28 -1.35
C PRO A 54 -1.68 10.40 -2.19
N PHE A 55 -2.12 10.08 -3.41
CA PHE A 55 -1.47 9.08 -4.28
C PHE A 55 0.00 9.41 -4.63
N TRP A 56 0.39 10.68 -4.56
CA TRP A 56 1.75 11.15 -4.84
C TRP A 56 2.72 10.97 -3.67
N ARG A 57 2.23 10.73 -2.45
CA ARG A 57 3.07 10.55 -1.25
C ARG A 57 3.33 9.06 -1.00
N LYS A 58 4.61 8.71 -0.85
CA LYS A 58 5.05 7.36 -0.46
C LYS A 58 4.59 7.08 0.96
#